data_AF-A0AAF1A3E2-F1
#
_entry.id   AF-A0AAF1A3E2-F1
#
_cell.length_a   1.000
_cell.length_b   1.000
_cell.length_c   1.000
_cell.angle_alpha   90.00
_cell.angle_beta   90.00
_cell.angle_gamma   90.00
#
_symmetry.space_group_name_H-M   'P 1'
#
loop_
_entity.id
_entity.type
_entity.pdbx_description
1 polymer ?
#
loop_
_entity_poly.entity_id
_entity_poly.type
_entity_poly.pdbx_seq_one_letter_code
_entity_poly.pdbx_strand_id
1 'polypeptide(L)' 'WGLEHRFASIRLIAPPITKPEATRFEIRVPGADSNPYLVLATIILLGLRGIERKLKISHSPLAKGNIVDVDSHKLVRLA' A
#
# COMPACT_ATOMS: atom_id res chain seq x y z
N TRP A 1 -3.94 0.66 3.31
CA TRP A 1 -2.82 -0.27 3.57
C TRP A 1 -3.13 -1.08 4.83
N GLY A 2 -2.43 -2.19 5.10
CA GLY A 2 -2.65 -2.94 6.33
C GLY A 2 -1.51 -3.91 6.68
N LEU A 3 -1.29 -4.15 7.97
CA LEU A 3 -0.27 -5.09 8.45
C LEU A 3 -0.76 -6.53 8.22
N GLU A 4 -0.07 -7.27 7.36
CA GLU A 4 -0.44 -8.63 6.96
C GLU A 4 -1.89 -8.81 6.49
N HIS A 5 -2.46 -7.75 5.89
CA HIS A 5 -3.85 -7.75 5.45
C HIS A 5 -3.96 -8.14 3.97
N ARG A 6 -4.47 -9.35 3.68
CA ARG A 6 -4.51 -9.90 2.31
C ARG A 6 -5.47 -9.19 1.36
N PHE A 7 -6.47 -8.49 1.88
CA PHE A 7 -7.40 -7.68 1.09
C PHE A 7 -6.97 -6.20 0.96
N ALA A 8 -5.88 -5.78 1.60
CA ALA A 8 -5.37 -4.42 1.42
C ALA A 8 -4.68 -4.30 0.05
N SER A 9 -4.88 -3.17 -0.62
CA SER A 9 -4.17 -2.82 -1.87
C SER A 9 -2.65 -2.76 -1.68
N ILE A 10 -2.22 -2.26 -0.52
CA ILE A 10 -0.83 -2.29 -0.06
C ILE A 10 -0.80 -3.07 1.25
N ARG A 11 -0.12 -4.22 1.25
CA ARG A 11 0.13 -5.02 2.44
C ARG A 11 1.53 -4.70 2.97
N LEU A 12 1.60 -4.38 4.26
CA LEU A 12 2.85 -4.21 4.97
C LEU A 12 3.20 -5.53 5.65
N ILE A 13 4.39 -6.06 5.33
CA ILE A 13 4.95 -7.24 5.96
C ILE A 13 6.10 -6.75 6.84
N ALA A 14 5.94 -6.86 8.15
CA ALA A 14 6.87 -6.32 9.14
C ALA A 14 6.82 -7.16 10.44
N PRO A 15 7.75 -6.96 11.38
CA PRO A 15 7.65 -7.53 12.72
C PRO A 15 6.27 -7.27 13.36
N PRO A 16 5.74 -8.22 14.14
CA PRO A 16 6.37 -9.47 14.60
C PRO A 16 6.29 -10.65 13.61
N ILE A 17 5.75 -10.46 12.40
CA ILE A 17 5.49 -11.57 11.46
C ILE A 17 6.75 -12.03 10.74
N THR A 18 7.66 -11.10 10.48
CA THR A 18 8.96 -11.38 9.87
C THR A 18 10.06 -10.76 10.69
N LYS A 19 11.31 -11.19 10.45
CA LYS A 19 12.48 -10.49 11.00
C LYS A 19 12.50 -9.03 10.52
N PRO A 20 13.03 -8.08 11.31
CA PRO A 20 13.08 -6.66 10.96
C PRO A 20 13.69 -6.38 9.58
N GLU A 21 14.72 -7.13 9.19
CA GLU A 21 15.45 -6.97 7.92
C GLU A 21 14.60 -7.39 6.71
N ALA A 22 13.56 -8.19 6.91
CA ALA A 22 12.64 -8.64 5.86
C ALA A 22 11.41 -7.73 5.70
N THR A 23 11.39 -6.57 6.36
CA THR A 23 10.30 -5.60 6.29
C THR A 23 10.15 -5.07 4.87
N ARG A 24 8.94 -5.16 4.31
CA ARG A 24 8.67 -4.74 2.93
C ARG A 24 7.20 -4.40 2.70
N PHE A 25 6.97 -3.68 1.62
CA PHE A 25 5.65 -3.48 1.04
C PHE A 25 5.36 -4.52 -0.03
N GLU A 26 4.15 -5.04 -0.02
CA GLU A 26 3.57 -5.85 -1.09
C GLU A 26 2.45 -5.02 -1.74
N ILE A 27 2.69 -4.53 -2.95
CA ILE A 27 1.73 -3.70 -3.71
C ILE A 27 0.96 -4.63 -4.64
N ARG A 28 -0.31 -4.84 -4.33
CA ARG A 28 -1.14 -5.93 -4.89
C ARG A 28 -2.11 -5.48 -5.99
N VAL A 29 -2.06 -4.20 -6.36
CA VAL A 29 -2.97 -3.60 -7.36
C VAL A 29 -2.56 -3.90 -8.80
N PRO A 30 -1.27 -3.82 -9.20
CA PRO A 30 -0.87 -4.09 -10.57
C PRO A 30 -1.14 -5.55 -10.97
N GLY A 31 -1.79 -5.74 -12.12
CA GLY A 31 -2.02 -7.04 -12.73
C GLY A 31 -0.85 -7.49 -13.62
N ALA A 32 -0.89 -8.74 -14.07
CA ALA A 32 0.12 -9.30 -14.98
C ALA A 32 0.07 -8.69 -16.40
N ASP A 33 -1.00 -7.97 -16.73
CA ASP A 33 -1.23 -7.22 -17.95
C ASP A 33 -0.54 -5.84 -17.97
N SER A 34 0.03 -5.40 -16.85
CA SER A 34 0.68 -4.10 -16.71
C SER A 34 2.12 -4.12 -17.23
N ASN A 35 2.62 -2.98 -17.74
CA ASN A 35 4.04 -2.84 -18.08
C ASN A 35 4.90 -2.80 -16.80
N PRO A 36 5.78 -3.78 -16.56
CA PRO A 36 6.50 -3.90 -15.29
C PRO A 36 7.47 -2.76 -15.04
N TYR A 37 8.05 -2.17 -16.09
CA TYR A 37 8.96 -1.03 -15.98
C TYR A 37 8.23 0.22 -15.48
N LEU A 38 7.05 0.50 -16.04
CA LEU A 38 6.23 1.64 -15.63
C LEU A 38 5.68 1.46 -14.21
N VAL A 39 5.27 0.24 -13.86
CA VAL A 39 4.79 -0.08 -12.51
C VAL A 39 5.88 0.19 -11.47
N LEU A 40 7.08 -0.37 -11.67
CA LEU A 40 8.18 -0.20 -10.72
C LEU A 40 8.64 1.26 -10.61
N ALA A 41 8.78 1.95 -11.75
CA ALA A 41 9.14 3.37 -11.77
C ALA A 41 8.12 4.23 -11.00
N THR A 42 6.83 3.98 -11.21
CA THR A 42 5.73 4.70 -10.53
C THR A 42 5.75 4.46 -9.02
N ILE A 43 5.95 3.21 -8.59
CA ILE A 43 6.02 2.84 -7.17
C ILE A 43 7.15 3.61 -6.48
N ILE A 44 8.35 3.62 -7.06
CA ILE A 44 9.52 4.29 -6.49
C ILE A 44 9.30 5.81 -6.45
N LEU A 45 8.84 6.41 -7.57
CA LEU A 45 8.64 7.86 -7.67
C LEU A 45 7.57 8.37 -6.69
N LEU A 46 6.44 7.66 -6.56
CA LEU A 46 5.39 8.05 -5.61
C LEU A 46 5.82 7.87 -4.16
N GLY A 47 6.59 6.81 -3.87
CA GLY A 47 7.21 6.61 -2.56
C GLY A 47 8.14 7.76 -2.19
N LEU A 48 9.05 8.12 -3.10
CA LEU A 48 9.99 9.22 -2.92
C LEU A 48 9.25 10.55 -2.74
N ARG A 49 8.25 10.86 -3.58
CA ARG A 49 7.40 12.05 -3.45
C ARG A 49 6.74 12.13 -2.07
N GLY A 50 6.27 11.00 -1.54
CA GLY A 50 5.67 10.93 -0.20
C GLY A 50 6.66 11.31 0.90
N ILE A 51 7.91 10.84 0.79
CA ILE A 51 9.00 11.15 1.72
C ILE A 51 9.37 12.63 1.62
N GLU A 52 9.68 13.12 0.42
CA GLU A 52 10.13 14.50 0.17
C GLU A 52 9.11 15.54 0.64
N ARG A 53 7.82 15.30 0.35
CA ARG A 53 6.73 16.20 0.72
C ARG A 53 6.14 15.92 2.11
N LYS A 54 6.69 14.93 2.83
CA LYS A 54 6.21 14.50 4.16
C LYS A 54 4.69 14.29 4.20
N LEU A 55 4.17 13.62 3.17
CA LEU A 55 2.72 13.45 3.02
C LEU A 55 2.17 12.61 4.19
N LYS A 56 1.11 13.12 4.83
CA LYS A 56 0.38 12.36 5.86
C LYS A 56 -0.49 11.31 5.19
N ILE A 57 -0.49 10.10 5.74
CA ILE A 57 -1.43 9.06 5.36
C ILE A 57 -2.80 9.46 5.95
N SER A 58 -3.81 9.60 5.09
CA SER A 58 -5.13 10.12 5.47
C SER A 58 -5.99 9.15 6.27
N HIS A 59 -5.67 7.86 6.24
CA HIS A 59 -6.47 6.80 6.86
C HIS A 59 -5.59 5.83 7.64
N SER A 60 -6.16 5.31 8.73
CA SER A 60 -5.56 4.26 9.55
C SER A 60 -5.36 2.97 8.76
N PRO A 61 -4.44 2.07 9.18
CA PRO A 61 -4.33 0.76 8.57
C PRO A 61 -5.63 -0.04 8.72
N LEU A 62 -5.92 -0.89 7.75
CA LEU A 62 -7.02 -1.85 7.84
C LEU A 62 -6.76 -2.84 8.98
N ALA A 63 -7.78 -3.06 9.81
CA ALA A 63 -7.73 -4.00 10.92
C ALA A 63 -7.65 -5.45 10.42
N LYS A 64 -6.90 -6.30 11.13
CA LYS A 64 -6.71 -7.71 10.77
C LYS A 64 -8.04 -8.47 10.87
N GLY A 65 -8.51 -9.04 9.76
CA GLY A 65 -9.67 -9.94 9.73
C GLY A 65 -10.97 -9.34 9.19
N ASN A 66 -11.02 -8.04 8.90
CA ASN A 66 -12.21 -7.42 8.31
C ASN A 66 -12.17 -7.52 6.78
N ILE A 67 -13.24 -8.07 6.20
CA ILE A 67 -13.54 -7.83 4.78
C ILE A 67 -13.94 -6.36 4.69
N VAL A 68 -13.24 -5.59 3.86
CA VAL A 68 -13.45 -4.15 3.77
C VAL A 68 -14.86 -3.91 3.25
N ASP A 69 -15.71 -3.29 4.07
CA ASP A 69 -17.00 -2.77 3.62
C ASP A 69 -16.70 -1.59 2.68
N VAL A 70 -17.06 -1.75 1.41
CA VAL A 70 -16.57 -0.93 0.29
C VAL A 70 -17.11 0.52 0.35
N ASP A 71 -18.06 0.80 1.24
CA ASP A 71 -18.82 2.06 1.28
C ASP A 71 -18.19 3.21 2.08
N SER A 72 -17.08 3.01 2.78
CA SER A 72 -16.58 4.00 3.75
C SER A 72 -15.58 5.04 3.22
N HIS A 73 -15.06 4.88 1.99
CA HIS A 73 -13.98 5.75 1.50
C HIS A 73 -14.42 6.60 0.30
N LYS A 74 -14.67 7.89 0.54
CA LYS A 74 -14.76 8.90 -0.52
C LYS A 74 -13.46 8.87 -1.32
N LEU A 75 -13.53 8.37 -2.55
CA LEU A 75 -12.43 8.40 -3.51
C LEU A 75 -12.13 9.87 -3.84
N VAL A 76 -11.12 10.45 -3.18
CA VAL A 76 -10.58 11.75 -3.59
C VAL A 76 -9.77 11.50 -4.86
N ARG A 77 -10.31 11.94 -6.01
CA ARG A 77 -9.53 12.01 -7.26
C ARG A 77 -8.36 12.96 -7.02
N LEU A 78 -7.14 12.45 -7.12
CA LEU A 78 -5.95 13.27 -7.26
C LEU A 78 -5.93 13.76 -8.71
N ALA A 79 -6.49 14.96 -8.93
CA ALA A 79 -6.27 15.75 -10.14
C ALA A 79 -4.93 16.49 -10.04
#